data_AF-A0A845YGC1-F1
#
_entry.id   AF-A0A845YGC1-F1
#
_cell.length_a   1.000
_cell.length_b   1.000
_cell.length_c   1.000
_cell.angle_alpha   90.00
_cell.angle_beta   90.00
_cell.angle_gamma   90.00
#
_symmetry.space_group_name_H-M   'P 1'
#
loop_
_entity.id
_entity.type
_entity.pdbx_description
1 polymer ?
#
loop_
_entity_poly.entity_id
_entity_poly.type
_entity_poly.pdbx_seq_one_letter_code
_entity_poly.pdbx_strand_id
1 'polypeptide(L)' 'MPLIKVQTSVTAPETNQSEALLKQLSASLAKHLGKPESYVMTALEANVPMTFA' A
#
# COMPACT_ATOMS: atom_id res chain seq x y z
N MET A 1 3.17 -13.02 8.28
CA MET A 1 2.23 -11.90 8.17
C MET A 1 2.80 -10.97 7.11
N PRO A 2 2.29 -11.02 5.86
CA PRO A 2 2.84 -10.21 4.76
C PRO A 2 2.61 -8.72 4.96
N LEU A 3 3.56 -7.89 4.54
CA LEU A 3 3.47 -6.44 4.52
C LEU A 3 3.77 -5.93 3.10
N ILE A 4 2.92 -5.05 2.60
CA ILE A 4 3.21 -4.22 1.43
C ILE A 4 3.23 -2.76 1.83
N LYS A 5 4.37 -2.10 1.59
CA LYS A 5 4.58 -0.67 1.85
C LYS A 5 4.73 0.05 0.52
N VAL A 6 3.86 1.02 0.28
CA VAL A 6 3.96 1.94 -0.86
C VAL A 6 4.62 3.22 -0.37
N GLN A 7 5.76 3.56 -0.95
CA GLN A 7 6.41 4.85 -0.74
C GLN A 7 6.37 5.62 -2.05
N THR A 8 6.03 6.90 -1.98
CA THR A 8 5.92 7.75 -3.17
C THR A 8 6.27 9.19 -2.88
N SER A 9 6.82 9.88 -3.88
CA SER A 9 7.16 11.29 -3.82
C SER A 9 5.98 12.21 -4.11
N VAL A 10 4.85 11.68 -4.59
CA VAL A 10 3.65 12.49 -4.85
C VAL A 10 3.01 12.94 -3.53
N THR A 11 2.26 14.03 -3.60
CA THR A 11 1.47 14.54 -2.47
C THR A 11 0.50 13.47 -1.97
N ALA A 12 0.28 13.46 -0.65
CA ALA A 12 -0.67 12.56 -0.02
C ALA A 12 -2.07 12.70 -0.67
N PRO A 13 -2.64 11.60 -1.21
CA PRO A 13 -4.01 11.60 -1.71
C PRO A 13 -5.02 11.83 -0.57
N GLU A 14 -6.26 12.18 -0.92
CA GLU A 14 -7.35 12.23 0.05
C GLU A 14 -7.49 10.90 0.80
N THR A 15 -7.95 10.96 2.06
CA THR A 15 -8.08 9.80 2.95
C THR A 15 -8.83 8.64 2.29
N ASN A 16 -9.96 8.93 1.64
CA ASN A 16 -10.79 7.92 0.99
C ASN A 16 -10.05 7.20 -0.16
N GLN A 17 -9.22 7.92 -0.92
CA GLN A 17 -8.45 7.36 -2.03
C GLN A 17 -7.32 6.48 -1.49
N SER A 18 -6.64 6.93 -0.43
CA SER A 18 -5.60 6.16 0.26
C SER A 18 -6.14 4.86 0.84
N GLU A 19 -7.30 4.90 1.51
CA GLU A 19 -7.95 3.69 2.05
C GLU A 19 -8.39 2.71 0.96
N ALA A 20 -8.94 3.21 -0.15
CA ALA A 20 -9.35 2.37 -1.27
C ALA A 20 -8.14 1.64 -1.88
N LEU A 21 -7.02 2.34 -2.08
CA LEU A 21 -5.77 1.74 -2.56
C LEU A 21 -5.26 0.66 -1.59
N LEU A 22 -5.20 0.96 -0.29
CA LEU A 22 -4.70 0.04 0.72
C LEU A 22 -5.54 -1.25 0.82
N LYS A 23 -6.87 -1.16 0.66
CA LYS A 23 -7.77 -2.32 0.60
C LYS A 23 -7.53 -3.15 -0.68
N GLN A 24 -7.37 -2.49 -1.82
CA GLN A 24 -7.08 -3.19 -3.08
C GLN A 24 -5.75 -3.95 -3.03
N LEU A 25 -4.70 -3.33 -2.46
CA LEU A 25 -3.40 -3.96 -2.29
C LEU A 25 -3.45 -5.15 -1.33
N SER A 26 -4.22 -5.04 -0.25
CA SER A 26 -4.46 -6.12 0.70
C SER A 26 -5.02 -7.37 0.03
N ALA A 27 -6.14 -7.22 -0.69
CA ALA A 27 -6.79 -8.31 -1.41
C ALA A 27 -5.89 -8.92 -2.51
N SER A 28 -5.18 -8.06 -3.25
CA SER A 28 -4.25 -8.50 -4.30
C SER A 28 -3.09 -9.32 -3.72
N LEU A 29 -2.44 -8.82 -2.67
CA LEU A 29 -1.31 -9.51 -2.05
C LEU A 29 -1.73 -10.84 -1.42
N ALA A 30 -2.89 -10.86 -0.74
CA ALA A 30 -3.47 -12.08 -0.19
C ALA A 30 -3.65 -13.16 -1.28
N LYS A 31 -4.21 -12.77 -2.43
CA LYS A 31 -4.41 -13.65 -3.59
C LYS A 31 -3.09 -14.16 -4.16
N HIS A 32 -2.08 -13.30 -4.31
CA HIS A 32 -0.79 -13.69 -4.87
C HIS A 32 0.02 -14.61 -3.94
N LEU A 33 -0.11 -14.44 -2.62
CA LEU A 33 0.64 -15.22 -1.64
C LEU A 33 -0.11 -16.44 -1.09
N GLY A 34 -1.40 -16.60 -1.44
CA GLY A 34 -2.25 -17.67 -0.90
C GLY A 34 -2.39 -17.62 0.62
N LYS A 35 -2.30 -16.42 1.21
CA LYS A 35 -2.44 -16.18 2.66
C LYS A 35 -3.78 -15.51 2.95
N PRO A 36 -4.40 -15.74 4.11
CA PRO A 36 -5.64 -15.04 4.45
C PRO A 36 -5.38 -13.53 4.51
N GLU A 37 -6.32 -12.77 3.96
CA GLU A 37 -6.23 -11.30 3.89
C GLU A 37 -6.14 -10.65 5.27
N SER A 38 -6.74 -11.26 6.30
CA SER A 38 -6.66 -10.81 7.69
C SER A 38 -5.22 -10.76 8.26
N TYR A 39 -4.25 -11.39 7.60
CA TYR A 39 -2.83 -11.35 7.98
C TYR A 39 -1.99 -10.40 7.12
N VAL A 40 -2.61 -9.67 6.19
CA VAL A 40 -1.93 -8.72 5.33
C VAL A 40 -1.95 -7.33 5.96
N MET A 41 -0.78 -6.71 6.04
CA MET A 41 -0.62 -5.32 6.44
C MET A 41 -0.32 -4.47 5.20
N THR A 42 -0.92 -3.29 5.13
CA THR A 42 -0.69 -2.33 4.05
C THR A 42 -0.35 -0.96 4.65
N ALA A 43 0.60 -0.26 4.04
CA ALA A 43 1.02 1.07 4.45
C ALA A 43 1.30 1.96 3.23
N LEU A 44 0.88 3.23 3.30
CA LEU A 44 1.18 4.26 2.31
C LEU A 44 1.95 5.39 2.99
N GLU A 45 3.13 5.71 2.44
CA GLU A 45 3.94 6.86 2.84
C GLU A 45 4.14 7.75 1.62
N ALA A 46 3.44 8.88 1.61
CA ALA A 46 3.49 9.89 0.55
C ALA A 46 4.44 11.04 0.92
N ASN A 47 4.70 11.94 -0.04
CA ASN A 47 5.63 13.07 0.12
C ASN A 47 7.07 12.64 0.49
N VAL A 48 7.49 11.44 0.10
CA VAL A 48 8.86 10.97 0.35
C VAL A 48 9.80 11.62 -0.67
N PRO A 49 10.85 12.36 -0.26
CA PRO A 49 11.82 12.90 -1.22
C PRO A 49 12.50 11.77 -2.00
N MET A 50 12.39 11.80 -3.32
CA MET A 50 12.98 10.81 -4.22
C MET A 50 13.62 11.51 -5.42
N THR A 51 14.65 10.90 -6.00
CA THR A 51 15.29 11.35 -7.24
C THR A 51 15.56 10.15 -8.14
N PHE A 52 15.49 10.36 -9.45
CA PHE A 52 16.09 9.44 -10.43
C PHE A 52 17.42 10.08 -10.85
N ALA A 53 18.51 9.32 -10.81
CA ALA A 53 19.85 9.75 -11.23
C ALA A 53 20.20 9.14 -12.58
#